data_AF-A0A2V8ULJ9-F1
#
_entry.id   AF-A0A2V8ULJ9-F1
#
_cell.length_a   1.000
_cell.length_b   1.000
_cell.length_c   1.000
_cell.angle_alpha   90.00
_cell.angle_beta   90.00
_cell.angle_gamma   90.00
#
_symmetry.space_group_name_H-M   'P 1'
#
loop_
_entity.id
_entity.type
_entity.pdbx_description
1 polymer ?
#
loop_
_entity_poly.entity_id
_entity_poly.type
_entity_poly.pdbx_seq_one_letter_code
_entity_poly.pdbx_strand_id
1 'polypeptide(L)'
;DRGYARASLLTQLRTLKIPFLIRGRCNTIVRVDGQRLSLGRLPHRVGHPQRYTNAAYQDSTQEPVDIIVFHDPGFQEPWFLLVAAGSELQLSMADVVALYRQRMHIELTFRDGKTHLGVRGWRLEADPALRLGRLLLALSSAMSWRFCSALVKLRPGCAPIAKFSAPSPDRGPSGVSALSPAAYSPVRWHASPTSCAPN
;
A
#
# COMPACT_ATOMS: atom_id res chain seq x y z
N ASP A 1 -3.87 -7.15 -3.91
CA ASP A 1 -4.80 -7.55 -2.82
C ASP A 1 -4.97 -9.08 -2.82
N ARG A 2 -5.66 -9.64 -1.81
CA ARG A 2 -5.86 -11.07 -1.54
C ARG A 2 -6.34 -11.91 -2.72
N GLY A 3 -7.07 -11.32 -3.67
CA GLY A 3 -7.53 -12.00 -4.88
C GLY A 3 -6.41 -12.41 -5.84
N TYR A 4 -5.25 -11.76 -5.73
CA TYR A 4 -4.09 -11.99 -6.59
C TYR A 4 -3.00 -12.85 -5.94
N ALA A 5 -3.20 -13.29 -4.68
CA ALA A 5 -2.21 -14.05 -3.92
C ALA A 5 -2.17 -15.56 -4.31
N ARG A 6 -2.13 -15.85 -5.61
CA ARG A 6 -2.02 -17.23 -6.13
C ARG A 6 -0.55 -17.57 -6.35
N ALA A 7 -0.07 -18.71 -5.84
CA ALA A 7 1.32 -19.11 -6.02
C ALA A 7 1.75 -19.14 -7.50
N SER A 8 0.88 -19.60 -8.42
CA SER A 8 1.17 -19.59 -9.85
C SER A 8 1.50 -18.21 -10.41
N LEU A 9 0.82 -17.15 -9.92
CA LEU A 9 1.10 -15.78 -10.32
C LEU A 9 2.43 -15.31 -9.73
N LEU A 10 2.71 -15.63 -8.46
CA LEU A 10 3.97 -15.29 -7.81
C LEU A 10 5.16 -15.92 -8.53
N THR A 11 5.06 -17.19 -8.89
CA THR A 11 6.06 -17.92 -9.68
C THR A 11 6.28 -17.24 -11.04
N GLN A 12 5.22 -16.90 -11.77
CA GLN A 12 5.34 -16.19 -13.05
C GLN A 12 6.03 -14.82 -12.89
N LEU A 13 5.63 -14.02 -11.89
CA LEU A 13 6.23 -12.71 -11.63
C LEU A 13 7.70 -12.83 -11.27
N ARG A 14 8.08 -13.84 -10.46
CA ARG A 14 9.48 -14.14 -10.15
C ARG A 14 10.27 -14.53 -11.41
N THR A 15 9.74 -15.43 -12.24
CA THR A 15 10.39 -15.85 -13.49
C THR A 15 10.61 -14.67 -14.43
N LEU A 16 9.64 -13.77 -14.53
CA LEU A 16 9.72 -12.55 -15.34
C LEU A 16 10.53 -11.42 -14.66
N LYS A 17 11.03 -11.63 -13.44
CA LYS A 17 11.75 -10.63 -12.63
C LYS A 17 10.94 -9.34 -12.42
N ILE A 18 9.62 -9.47 -12.37
CA ILE A 18 8.71 -8.35 -12.11
C ILE A 18 8.55 -8.21 -10.59
N PRO A 19 8.94 -7.07 -9.99
CA PRO A 19 8.75 -6.86 -8.56
C PRO A 19 7.25 -6.81 -8.25
N PHE A 20 6.87 -7.39 -7.12
CA PHE A 20 5.47 -7.45 -6.71
C PHE A 20 5.30 -7.17 -5.23
N LEU A 21 4.12 -6.67 -4.90
CA LEU A 21 3.63 -6.46 -3.55
C LEU A 21 2.17 -6.92 -3.49
N ILE A 22 1.94 -8.06 -2.83
CA ILE A 22 0.63 -8.70 -2.83
C ILE A 22 0.22 -9.03 -1.40
N ARG A 23 -0.98 -8.63 -0.98
CA ARG A 23 -1.53 -9.05 0.31
C ARG A 23 -1.99 -10.51 0.26
N GLY A 24 -1.51 -11.34 1.16
CA GLY A 24 -1.94 -12.73 1.38
C GLY A 24 -3.18 -12.85 2.26
N ARG A 25 -3.79 -14.04 2.27
CA ARG A 25 -4.92 -14.38 3.15
C ARG A 25 -4.43 -15.03 4.44
N CYS A 26 -5.07 -14.73 5.56
CA CYS A 26 -4.70 -15.27 6.88
C CYS A 26 -4.73 -16.80 6.96
N ASN A 27 -5.58 -17.47 6.17
CA ASN A 27 -5.71 -18.92 6.16
C ASN A 27 -4.74 -19.64 5.21
N THR A 28 -3.90 -18.92 4.46
CA THR A 28 -2.90 -19.55 3.59
C THR A 28 -1.80 -20.19 4.44
N ILE A 29 -1.48 -21.45 4.17
CA ILE A 29 -0.36 -22.16 4.80
C ILE A 29 0.96 -21.69 4.20
N VAL A 30 1.92 -21.41 5.07
CA VAL A 30 3.29 -21.02 4.73
C VAL A 30 4.28 -21.84 5.57
N ARG A 31 5.52 -21.93 5.10
CA ARG A 31 6.63 -22.45 5.90
C ARG A 31 7.64 -21.36 6.18
N VAL A 32 7.92 -21.15 7.45
CA VAL A 32 8.85 -20.12 7.94
C VAL A 32 9.77 -20.82 8.93
N ASP A 33 11.08 -20.71 8.74
CA ASP A 33 12.09 -21.34 9.59
C ASP A 33 11.85 -22.84 9.84
N GLY A 34 11.39 -23.55 8.80
CA GLY A 34 11.05 -24.98 8.87
C GLY A 34 9.72 -25.32 9.54
N GLN A 35 9.02 -24.35 10.13
CA GLN A 35 7.71 -24.55 10.74
C GLN A 35 6.58 -24.34 9.72
N ARG A 36 5.58 -25.24 9.74
CA ARG A 36 4.37 -25.13 8.90
C ARG A 36 3.24 -24.47 9.69
N LEU A 37 2.81 -23.29 9.25
CA LEU A 37 1.75 -22.54 9.91
C LEU A 37 0.91 -21.74 8.91
N SER A 38 -0.28 -21.31 9.33
CA SER A 38 -1.07 -20.34 8.55
C SER A 38 -0.48 -18.94 8.71
N LEU A 39 -0.58 -18.09 7.68
CA LEU A 39 -0.19 -16.67 7.75
C LEU A 39 -0.74 -15.96 8.99
N GLY A 40 -2.00 -16.21 9.32
CA GLY A 40 -2.68 -15.61 10.49
C GLY A 40 -2.09 -15.99 11.85
N ARG A 41 -1.26 -17.04 11.91
CA ARG A 41 -0.59 -17.51 13.13
C ARG A 41 0.85 -17.02 13.22
N LEU A 42 1.34 -16.24 12.25
CA LEU A 42 2.66 -15.66 12.33
C LEU A 42 2.73 -14.71 13.54
N PRO A 43 3.74 -14.87 14.42
CA PRO A 43 3.97 -13.95 15.51
C PRO A 43 4.08 -12.50 15.01
N HIS A 44 3.35 -11.57 15.61
CA HIS A 44 3.49 -10.16 15.27
C HIS A 44 3.10 -9.29 16.45
N ARG A 45 3.55 -8.04 16.43
CA ARG A 45 3.21 -7.02 17.41
C ARG A 45 2.44 -5.89 16.73
N VAL A 46 1.45 -5.35 17.43
CA VAL A 46 0.69 -4.20 16.96
C VAL A 46 1.63 -3.00 16.82
N GLY A 47 1.50 -2.25 15.73
CA GLY A 47 2.29 -1.06 15.41
C GLY A 47 3.70 -1.33 14.85
N HIS A 48 4.20 -2.56 14.96
CA HIS A 48 5.55 -2.91 14.54
C HIS A 48 5.54 -3.85 13.34
N PRO A 49 6.00 -3.41 12.16
CA PRO A 49 6.15 -4.31 11.03
C PRO A 49 7.24 -5.34 11.31
N GLN A 50 6.99 -6.59 10.94
CA GLN A 50 7.92 -7.70 11.08
C GLN A 50 8.11 -8.39 9.72
N ARG A 51 9.36 -8.70 9.36
CA ARG A 51 9.70 -9.40 8.12
C ARG A 51 10.14 -10.83 8.43
N TYR A 52 9.63 -11.76 7.64
CA TYR A 52 10.08 -13.14 7.55
C TYR A 52 10.70 -13.34 6.19
N THR A 53 12.00 -13.62 6.16
CA THR A 53 12.75 -13.76 4.91
C THR A 53 12.67 -15.18 4.39
N ASN A 54 12.69 -15.33 3.07
CA ASN A 54 12.75 -16.63 2.38
C ASN A 54 11.72 -17.66 2.86
N ALA A 55 10.49 -17.22 3.14
CA ALA A 55 9.39 -18.07 3.51
C ALA A 55 8.84 -18.84 2.28
N ALA A 56 8.46 -20.10 2.47
CA ALA A 56 7.80 -20.85 1.42
C ALA A 56 6.30 -20.58 1.44
N TYR A 57 5.81 -19.91 0.40
CA TYR A 57 4.42 -19.57 0.24
C TYR A 57 3.61 -20.71 -0.37
N GLN A 58 2.50 -21.04 0.29
CA GLN A 58 1.58 -22.12 -0.07
C GLN A 58 2.21 -23.52 0.06
N ASP A 59 1.53 -24.43 0.77
CA ASP A 59 2.07 -25.74 1.14
C ASP A 59 2.42 -26.63 -0.07
N SER A 60 1.64 -26.53 -1.15
CA SER A 60 1.82 -27.32 -2.37
C SER A 60 2.97 -26.83 -3.24
N THR A 61 3.04 -25.52 -3.49
CA THR A 61 3.94 -24.92 -4.49
C THR A 61 5.24 -24.43 -3.87
N GLN A 62 5.21 -24.04 -2.59
CA GLN A 62 6.38 -23.61 -1.82
C GLN A 62 7.19 -22.51 -2.53
N GLU A 63 6.49 -21.51 -3.05
CA GLU A 63 7.12 -20.40 -3.76
C GLU A 63 7.87 -19.50 -2.77
N PRO A 64 9.17 -19.22 -2.96
CA PRO A 64 9.95 -18.41 -2.02
C PRO A 64 9.53 -16.94 -2.08
N VAL A 65 9.18 -16.38 -0.92
CA VAL A 65 8.78 -14.98 -0.76
C VAL A 65 9.30 -14.43 0.57
N ASP A 66 9.43 -13.10 0.68
CA ASP A 66 9.49 -12.47 2.01
C ASP A 66 8.08 -12.07 2.43
N ILE A 67 7.75 -12.30 3.69
CA ILE A 67 6.44 -11.97 4.28
C ILE A 67 6.64 -10.83 5.26
N ILE A 68 6.00 -9.68 5.01
CA ILE A 68 5.93 -8.58 5.96
C ILE A 68 4.56 -8.60 6.63
N VAL A 69 4.55 -8.74 7.95
CA VAL A 69 3.36 -8.66 8.77
C VAL A 69 3.29 -7.28 9.39
N PHE A 70 2.19 -6.56 9.15
CA PHE A 70 1.93 -5.24 9.75
C PHE A 70 0.53 -5.19 10.32
N HIS A 71 0.40 -4.84 11.59
CA HIS A 71 -0.89 -4.67 12.25
C HIS A 71 -0.99 -3.27 12.84
N ASP A 72 -1.78 -2.40 12.21
CA ASP A 72 -2.11 -1.10 12.77
C ASP A 72 -3.16 -1.26 13.88
N PRO A 73 -3.06 -0.55 15.02
CA PRO A 73 -4.08 -0.60 16.07
C PRO A 73 -5.51 -0.30 15.59
N GLY A 74 -5.65 0.52 14.53
CA GLY A 74 -6.95 0.84 13.95
C GLY A 74 -7.52 -0.22 13.01
N PHE A 75 -6.79 -1.31 12.72
CA PHE A 75 -7.23 -2.35 11.78
C PHE A 75 -7.76 -3.57 12.52
N GLN A 76 -8.92 -4.07 12.04
CA GLN A 76 -9.51 -5.33 12.53
C GLN A 76 -8.62 -6.54 12.22
N GLU A 77 -7.91 -6.50 11.09
CA GLU A 77 -7.04 -7.61 10.65
C GLU A 77 -5.65 -7.10 10.28
N PRO A 78 -4.60 -7.87 10.63
CA PRO A 78 -3.25 -7.61 10.15
C PRO A 78 -3.15 -7.70 8.62
N TRP A 79 -2.13 -7.03 8.09
CA TRP A 79 -1.73 -7.12 6.70
C TRP A 79 -0.57 -8.10 6.59
N PHE A 80 -0.80 -9.16 5.81
CA PHE A 80 0.24 -10.10 5.40
C PHE A 80 0.67 -9.72 4.00
N LEU A 81 1.81 -9.06 3.85
CA LEU A 81 2.31 -8.54 2.59
C LEU A 81 3.40 -9.47 2.06
N LEU A 82 3.22 -9.95 0.84
CA LEU A 82 4.14 -10.83 0.13
C LEU A 82 4.93 -9.99 -0.84
N VAL A 83 6.26 -10.11 -0.78
CA VAL A 83 7.20 -9.51 -1.72
C VAL A 83 8.18 -10.57 -2.20
N ALA A 84 8.89 -10.28 -3.29
CA ALA A 84 9.91 -11.19 -3.81
C ALA A 84 10.97 -11.51 -2.73
N ALA A 85 11.39 -12.77 -2.64
CA ALA A 85 12.42 -13.18 -1.70
C ALA A 85 13.73 -12.43 -1.93
N GLY A 86 14.40 -12.01 -0.85
CA GLY A 86 15.66 -11.27 -0.92
C GLY A 86 15.51 -9.81 -1.33
N SER A 87 14.30 -9.26 -1.25
CA SER A 87 14.01 -7.86 -1.60
C SER A 87 14.44 -6.86 -0.51
N GLU A 88 15.03 -7.32 0.59
CA GLU A 88 15.35 -6.49 1.75
C GLU A 88 16.28 -5.32 1.45
N LEU A 89 17.27 -5.53 0.57
CA LEU A 89 18.21 -4.49 0.17
C LEU A 89 17.56 -3.37 -0.67
N GLN A 90 16.44 -3.65 -1.33
CA GLN A 90 15.77 -2.72 -2.25
C GLN A 90 14.50 -2.11 -1.65
N LEU A 91 13.81 -2.85 -0.77
CA LEU A 91 12.53 -2.48 -0.20
C LEU A 91 12.56 -2.70 1.31
N SER A 92 12.62 -1.60 2.05
CA SER A 92 12.49 -1.62 3.51
C SER A 92 11.05 -1.99 3.92
N MET A 93 10.88 -2.46 5.15
CA MET A 93 9.53 -2.76 5.67
C MET A 93 8.61 -1.53 5.65
N ALA A 94 9.16 -0.35 5.94
CA ALA A 94 8.42 0.90 5.92
C ALA A 94 7.94 1.26 4.50
N ASP A 95 8.81 1.08 3.49
CA ASP A 95 8.47 1.33 2.09
C ASP A 95 7.38 0.37 1.61
N VAL A 96 7.47 -0.91 1.97
CA VAL A 96 6.45 -1.90 1.63
C VAL A 96 5.09 -1.52 2.21
N VAL A 97 5.04 -1.13 3.48
CA VAL A 97 3.79 -0.68 4.11
C VAL A 97 3.27 0.59 3.45
N ALA A 98 4.14 1.56 3.16
CA ALA A 98 3.77 2.82 2.51
C ALA A 98 3.21 2.58 1.09
N LEU A 99 3.87 1.75 0.28
CA LEU A 99 3.40 1.35 -1.04
C LEU A 99 2.05 0.63 -0.95
N TYR A 100 1.87 -0.26 0.03
CA TYR A 100 0.59 -0.95 0.18
C TYR A 100 -0.55 -0.01 0.58
N ARG A 101 -0.29 1.01 1.41
CA ARG A 101 -1.29 2.04 1.79
C ARG A 101 -1.85 2.76 0.57
N GLN A 102 -1.04 2.98 -0.47
CA GLN A 102 -1.48 3.65 -1.71
C GLN A 102 -2.51 2.85 -2.51
N ARG A 103 -2.70 1.55 -2.23
CA ARG A 103 -3.72 0.71 -2.89
C ARG A 103 -5.12 1.33 -2.81
N MET A 104 -5.43 2.06 -1.74
CA MET A 104 -6.72 2.72 -1.57
C MET A 104 -7.03 3.74 -2.68
N HIS A 105 -6.00 4.35 -3.30
CA HIS A 105 -6.19 5.27 -4.42
C HIS A 105 -6.83 4.57 -5.63
N ILE A 106 -6.53 3.29 -5.84
CA ILE A 106 -7.14 2.48 -6.90
C ILE A 106 -8.63 2.29 -6.63
N GLU A 107 -9.01 1.95 -5.39
CA GLU A 107 -10.40 1.77 -4.99
C GLU A 107 -11.21 3.06 -5.08
N LEU A 108 -10.64 4.18 -4.63
CA LEU A 108 -11.22 5.52 -4.77
C LEU A 108 -11.43 5.88 -6.24
N THR A 109 -10.40 5.71 -7.07
CA THR A 109 -10.48 5.99 -8.52
C THR A 109 -11.56 5.14 -9.19
N PHE A 110 -11.70 3.86 -8.82
CA PHE A 110 -12.79 3.02 -9.33
C PHE A 110 -14.17 3.45 -8.83
N ARG A 111 -14.29 3.90 -7.58
CA ARG A 111 -15.55 4.37 -7.00
C ARG A 111 -15.99 5.67 -7.64
N ASP A 112 -15.07 6.61 -7.78
CA ASP A 112 -15.29 7.90 -8.42
C ASP A 112 -15.58 7.70 -9.89
N GLY A 113 -14.86 6.80 -10.56
CA GLY A 113 -15.14 6.45 -11.94
C GLY A 113 -16.56 5.90 -12.13
N LYS A 114 -17.07 5.07 -11.22
CA LYS A 114 -18.45 4.56 -11.31
C LYS A 114 -19.51 5.61 -10.98
N THR A 115 -19.21 6.54 -10.06
CA THR A 115 -20.16 7.51 -9.53
C THR A 115 -20.18 8.80 -10.34
N HIS A 116 -19.02 9.42 -10.53
CA HIS A 116 -18.87 10.70 -11.23
C HIS A 116 -18.93 10.58 -12.75
N LEU A 117 -18.53 9.44 -13.33
CA LEU A 117 -18.74 9.22 -14.77
C LEU A 117 -20.16 8.69 -15.06
N GLY A 118 -20.96 8.39 -14.04
CA GLY A 118 -22.35 7.98 -14.22
C GLY A 118 -22.52 6.64 -14.96
N VAL A 119 -21.48 5.79 -14.98
CA VAL A 119 -21.46 4.51 -15.73
C VAL A 119 -22.66 3.62 -15.38
N ARG A 120 -23.17 3.71 -14.13
CA ARG A 120 -24.36 2.97 -13.68
C ARG A 120 -25.68 3.49 -14.24
N GLY A 121 -25.74 4.74 -14.70
CA GLY A 121 -26.93 5.40 -15.21
C GLY A 121 -27.02 5.44 -16.73
N TRP A 122 -26.02 4.93 -17.46
CA TRP A 122 -26.01 4.99 -18.92
C TRP A 122 -26.99 3.97 -19.52
N ARG A 123 -27.92 4.48 -20.34
CA ARG A 123 -28.77 3.66 -21.20
C ARG A 123 -28.23 3.78 -22.62
N LEU A 124 -27.49 2.77 -23.07
CA LEU A 124 -27.02 2.71 -24.45
C LEU A 124 -28.02 1.94 -25.29
N GLU A 125 -28.46 2.54 -26.39
CA GLU A 125 -29.30 1.88 -27.39
C GLU A 125 -28.43 1.01 -28.31
N ALA A 126 -28.84 -0.25 -28.46
CA ALA A 126 -28.21 -1.32 -29.25
C ALA A 126 -26.75 -1.67 -28.88
N ASP A 127 -26.48 -2.97 -28.74
CA ASP A 127 -25.16 -3.54 -28.41
C ASP A 127 -24.44 -2.81 -27.24
N PRO A 128 -25.06 -2.80 -26.05
CA PRO A 128 -24.61 -2.02 -24.91
C PRO A 128 -23.21 -2.44 -24.43
N ALA A 129 -22.82 -3.70 -24.61
CA ALA A 129 -21.53 -4.20 -24.13
C ALA A 129 -20.35 -3.63 -24.94
N LEU A 130 -20.39 -3.70 -26.27
CA LEU A 130 -19.31 -3.20 -27.11
C LEU A 130 -19.20 -1.67 -27.09
N ARG A 131 -20.34 -0.97 -27.10
CA ARG A 131 -20.35 0.50 -27.02
C ARG A 131 -19.89 1.00 -25.65
N LEU A 132 -20.32 0.36 -24.56
CA LEU A 132 -19.83 0.67 -23.23
C LEU A 132 -18.33 0.40 -23.11
N GLY A 133 -17.84 -0.72 -23.65
CA GLY A 133 -16.42 -1.04 -23.68
C GLY A 133 -15.58 0.03 -24.37
N ARG A 134 -16.01 0.49 -25.55
CA ARG A 134 -15.33 1.56 -26.30
C ARG A 134 -15.34 2.89 -25.55
N LEU A 135 -16.48 3.25 -24.96
CA LEU A 135 -16.62 4.49 -24.19
C LEU A 135 -15.75 4.48 -22.93
N LEU A 136 -15.74 3.36 -22.20
CA LEU A 136 -14.87 3.18 -21.03
C LEU A 136 -13.40 3.25 -21.41
N LEU A 137 -13.00 2.60 -22.52
CA LEU A 137 -11.63 2.67 -23.02
C LEU A 137 -11.23 4.12 -23.35
N ALA A 138 -12.04 4.84 -24.12
CA ALA A 138 -11.76 6.23 -24.48
C ALA A 138 -11.63 7.13 -23.25
N LEU A 139 -12.51 6.94 -22.25
CA LEU A 139 -12.52 7.70 -21.01
C LEU A 139 -11.31 7.39 -20.13
N SER A 140 -10.95 6.11 -19.98
CA SER A 140 -9.73 5.69 -19.31
C SER A 140 -8.49 6.27 -19.98
N SER A 141 -8.39 6.21 -21.31
CA SER A 141 -7.30 6.80 -22.07
C SER A 141 -7.20 8.32 -21.89
N ALA A 142 -8.34 9.03 -21.93
CA ALA A 142 -8.37 10.48 -21.71
C ALA A 142 -7.94 10.88 -20.30
N MET A 143 -8.36 10.13 -19.27
CA MET A 143 -7.93 10.36 -17.89
C MET A 143 -6.43 10.09 -17.71
N SER A 144 -5.91 8.99 -18.26
CA SER A 144 -4.49 8.69 -18.25
C SER A 144 -3.67 9.76 -18.97
N TRP A 145 -4.12 10.22 -20.14
CA TRP A 145 -3.50 11.32 -20.87
C TRP A 145 -3.44 12.60 -20.04
N ARG A 146 -4.56 12.99 -19.41
CA ARG A 146 -4.61 14.17 -18.53
C ARG A 146 -3.64 14.04 -17.37
N PHE A 147 -3.61 12.90 -16.70
CA PHE A 147 -2.68 12.63 -15.60
C PHE A 147 -1.21 12.71 -16.05
N CYS A 148 -0.84 12.05 -17.15
CA CYS A 148 0.50 12.12 -17.72
C CYS A 148 0.88 13.55 -18.13
N SER A 149 -0.04 14.30 -18.74
CA SER A 149 0.19 15.70 -19.13
C SER A 149 0.36 16.63 -17.92
N ALA A 150 -0.32 16.36 -16.81
CA ALA A 150 -0.15 17.09 -15.56
C ALA A 150 1.20 16.77 -14.89
N LEU A 151 1.62 15.51 -14.91
CA LEU A 151 2.94 15.09 -14.41
C LEU A 151 4.08 15.69 -15.23
N VAL A 152 3.95 15.78 -16.55
CA VAL A 152 4.95 16.43 -17.43
C VAL A 152 5.03 17.95 -17.17
N LYS A 153 3.91 18.58 -16.77
CA LYS A 153 3.90 20.00 -16.35
C LYS A 153 4.55 20.23 -14.98
N LEU A 154 4.60 19.21 -14.12
CA LEU A 154 5.36 19.21 -12.88
C LEU A 154 6.82 18.83 -13.16
N ARG A 155 7.57 19.76 -13.76
CA ARG A 155 9.04 19.63 -13.88
C ARG A 155 9.64 19.54 -12.45
N PRO A 156 10.59 18.63 -12.18
CA PRO A 156 11.18 18.49 -10.85
C PRO A 156 12.17 19.64 -10.59
N GLY A 157 11.65 20.79 -10.20
CA GLY A 157 12.42 21.87 -9.60
C GLY A 157 12.31 21.77 -8.08
N CYS A 158 13.31 21.16 -7.44
CA CYS A 158 13.61 21.24 -6.01
C CYS A 158 12.47 20.83 -5.05
N ALA A 159 12.37 19.53 -4.73
CA ALA A 159 11.79 19.12 -3.45
C ALA A 159 12.94 18.90 -2.46
N PRO A 160 13.02 19.65 -1.33
CA PRO A 160 13.96 19.30 -0.29
C PRO A 160 13.53 17.94 0.28
N ILE A 161 14.49 17.04 0.41
CA ILE A 161 14.34 15.81 1.21
C ILE A 161 13.94 16.29 2.61
N ALA A 162 12.67 16.10 2.96
CA ALA A 162 12.21 16.29 4.33
C ALA A 162 12.94 15.24 5.18
N LYS A 163 14.08 15.64 5.75
CA LYS A 163 14.76 14.86 6.78
C LYS A 163 13.77 14.71 7.92
N PHE A 164 13.26 13.50 8.09
CA PHE A 164 12.47 13.13 9.25
C PHE A 164 13.43 13.04 10.44
N SER A 165 13.71 14.17 11.09
CA SER A 165 14.36 14.17 12.39
C SER A 165 13.31 13.73 13.42
N ALA A 166 13.36 12.47 13.83
CA ALA A 166 12.68 12.04 15.04
C ALA A 166 13.17 12.92 16.20
N PRO A 167 12.27 13.43 17.06
CA PRO A 167 12.71 14.13 18.27
C PRO A 167 13.50 13.16 19.14
N SER A 168 14.73 13.54 19.51
CA SER A 168 15.52 12.84 20.51
C SER A 168 14.72 12.68 21.81
N PRO A 169 14.82 11.55 22.51
CA PRO A 169 14.25 11.42 23.83
C PRO A 169 15.09 12.28 24.78
N ASP A 170 14.60 13.49 25.08
CA ASP A 170 15.12 14.26 26.21
C ASP A 170 14.97 13.44 27.49
N ARG A 171 16.07 13.38 28.24
CA ARG A 171 16.11 12.81 29.58
C ARG A 171 15.08 13.55 30.44
N GLY A 172 14.04 12.85 30.88
CA GLY A 172 13.22 13.37 31.96
C GLY A 172 14.02 13.44 33.26
N PRO A 173 13.75 14.41 34.14
CA PRO A 173 13.83 14.18 35.56
C PRO A 173 12.47 13.68 36.06
N SER A 174 12.50 12.49 36.66
CA SER A 174 11.74 12.09 37.85
C SER A 174 10.53 12.96 38.28
N GLY A 175 9.33 12.37 38.31
CA GLY A 175 8.32 12.76 39.29
C GLY A 175 6.85 12.68 38.87
N VAL A 176 6.14 11.71 39.49
CA VAL A 176 4.79 11.82 40.08
C VAL A 176 3.53 11.79 39.18
N SER A 177 2.73 10.73 39.42
CA SER A 177 1.26 10.57 39.44
C SER A 177 0.34 10.83 38.23
N ALA A 178 -0.31 9.73 37.83
CA ALA A 178 -1.73 9.51 37.53
C ALA A 178 -2.61 10.65 36.97
N LEU A 179 -3.20 10.43 35.79
CA LEU A 179 -4.62 10.63 35.44
C LEU A 179 -4.92 10.16 34.00
N SER A 180 -6.08 9.53 33.82
CA SER A 180 -6.74 9.20 32.53
C SER A 180 -7.85 10.24 32.26
N PRO A 181 -8.64 10.23 31.16
CA PRO A 181 -8.40 10.05 29.72
C PRO A 181 -8.87 11.30 28.90
N ALA A 182 -8.81 11.22 27.57
CA ALA A 182 -9.50 12.09 26.58
C ALA A 182 -8.90 13.47 26.23
N ALA A 183 -8.32 13.58 25.03
CA ALA A 183 -8.52 14.67 24.05
C ALA A 183 -7.48 14.54 22.92
N TYR A 184 -7.76 13.72 21.90
CA TYR A 184 -7.01 13.82 20.65
C TYR A 184 -7.73 14.81 19.73
N SER A 185 -7.22 16.04 19.68
CA SER A 185 -7.66 17.07 18.75
C SER A 185 -6.96 16.86 17.40
N PRO A 186 -7.66 16.96 16.25
CA PRO A 186 -7.03 16.78 14.95
C PRO A 186 -6.05 17.94 14.67
N VAL A 187 -4.82 17.58 14.30
CA VAL A 187 -3.73 18.50 13.94
C VAL A 187 -4.21 19.47 12.86
N ARG A 188 -4.20 20.77 13.20
CA ARG A 188 -4.53 21.88 12.31
C ARG A 188 -3.26 22.25 11.52
N TRP A 189 -3.29 22.07 10.20
CA TRP A 189 -2.19 22.44 9.31
C TRP A 189 -2.12 23.96 9.16
N HIS A 190 -1.08 24.59 9.72
CA HIS A 190 -0.70 25.95 9.37
C HIS A 190 0.42 25.90 8.33
N ALA A 191 0.10 26.29 7.10
CA ALA A 191 1.11 26.63 6.10
C ALA A 191 1.46 28.12 6.27
N SER A 192 2.70 28.41 6.65
CA SER A 192 3.23 29.78 6.61
C SER A 192 3.69 30.10 5.18
N PRO A 193 3.28 31.23 4.59
CA PRO A 193 3.77 31.65 3.27
C PRO A 193 5.10 32.40 3.42
N THR A 194 6.16 31.91 2.80
CA THR A 194 7.38 32.71 2.58
C THR A 194 7.35 33.30 1.17
N SER A 195 7.48 34.62 1.14
CA SER A 195 7.59 35.47 -0.04
C SER A 195 8.91 35.24 -0.78
N CYS A 196 8.86 35.15 -2.10
CA CYS A 196 10.03 35.40 -2.96
C CYS A 196 9.86 36.78 -3.60
N ALA A 197 10.80 37.68 -3.33
CA ALA A 197 10.98 38.93 -4.06
C ALA A 197 11.76 38.68 -5.36
N PRO A 198 11.52 39.44 -6.44
CA PRO A 198 12.17 39.25 -7.72
C PRO A 198 13.48 40.05 -7.83
N ASN A 199 14.43 39.52 -8.61
CA ASN A 199 15.42 40.27 -9.37
C ASN A 199 15.17 40.02 -10.86
#